data_AF-A0A1I0RCR2-F1
#
_entry.id   AF-A0A1I0RCR2-F1
#
_cell.length_a   1.000
_cell.length_b   1.000
_cell.length_c   1.000
_cell.angle_alpha   90.00
_cell.angle_beta   90.00
_cell.angle_gamma   90.00
#
_symmetry.space_group_name_H-M   'P 1'
#
loop_
_entity.id
_entity.type
_entity.pdbx_description
1 polymer ?
#
loop_
_entity_poly.entity_id
_entity_poly.type
_entity_poly.pdbx_seq_one_letter_code
_entity_poly.pdbx_strand_id
1 'polypeptide(L)'
;MKQYKLRILHPNTLTRLRLQPVMHMLIGILFLLNGIGIYKSPTPNWSMAVFFLILGFASIAFPFFMKRFSNIQAANSLTRMIQAFTCFTGCLYFLENKEPLIGLLLLLTGAASAYIGYAEYKIFQPAFARIDMMGITLPTTFSERLIGWNQLNNVILRDDLLTLDFKNNKVMQLEVLDETGLVTAEEMNAFFKSRL
;
A
#
# COMPACT_ATOMS: atom_id res chain seq x y z
N MET A 1 27.68 -15.46 15.51
CA MET A 1 27.82 -14.85 14.16
C MET A 1 27.28 -13.43 14.25
N LYS A 2 27.98 -12.43 13.70
CA LYS A 2 27.55 -11.02 13.80
C LYS A 2 26.31 -10.82 12.90
N GLN A 3 25.21 -10.35 13.49
CA GLN A 3 23.95 -10.09 12.79
C GLN A 3 23.44 -8.72 13.21
N TYR A 4 22.98 -7.92 12.25
CA TYR A 4 22.41 -6.61 12.50
C TYR A 4 20.94 -6.57 12.05
N LYS A 5 20.14 -5.78 12.75
CA LYS A 5 18.73 -5.55 12.45
C LYS A 5 18.47 -4.05 12.51
N LEU A 6 18.15 -3.46 11.37
CA LEU A 6 17.81 -2.04 11.26
C LEU A 6 16.32 -1.92 11.00
N ARG A 7 15.62 -1.08 11.76
CA ARG A 7 14.25 -0.71 11.41
C ARG A 7 14.29 0.25 10.24
N ILE A 8 13.56 -0.08 9.18
CA ILE A 8 13.53 0.70 7.94
C ILE A 8 12.11 1.14 7.60
N LEU A 9 12.00 2.19 6.80
CA LEU A 9 10.78 2.45 6.05
C LEU A 9 10.62 1.35 4.99
N HIS A 10 9.45 0.68 4.95
CA HIS A 10 9.23 -0.37 3.96
C HIS A 10 9.45 0.18 2.53
N PRO A 11 10.17 -0.54 1.63
CA PRO A 11 10.58 0.00 0.34
C PRO A 11 9.45 0.55 -0.54
N ASN A 12 8.25 -0.05 -0.42
CA ASN A 12 7.06 0.34 -1.20
C ASN A 12 6.17 1.41 -0.55
N THR A 13 6.55 1.97 0.60
CA THR A 13 5.70 2.90 1.36
C THR A 13 5.36 4.17 0.58
N LEU A 14 6.36 4.86 0.02
CA LEU A 14 6.16 6.14 -0.68
C LEU A 14 5.26 5.99 -1.91
N THR A 15 5.52 4.96 -2.72
CA THR A 15 4.70 4.65 -3.90
C THR A 15 3.25 4.39 -3.50
N ARG A 16 3.03 3.64 -2.41
CA ARG A 16 1.67 3.33 -1.97
C ARG A 16 0.96 4.56 -1.40
N LEU A 17 1.61 5.38 -0.59
CA LEU A 17 1.03 6.64 -0.09
C LEU A 17 0.56 7.56 -1.23
N ARG A 18 1.34 7.68 -2.31
CA ARG A 18 0.96 8.50 -3.49
C ARG A 18 -0.27 7.98 -4.23
N LEU A 19 -0.48 6.66 -4.24
CA LEU A 19 -1.59 6.04 -4.94
C LEU A 19 -2.90 6.03 -4.13
N GLN A 20 -2.86 6.19 -2.80
CA GLN A 20 -4.07 6.12 -1.94
C GLN A 20 -5.21 7.03 -2.42
N PRO A 21 -5.00 8.35 -2.71
CA PRO A 21 -6.05 9.24 -3.19
C PRO A 21 -6.73 8.75 -4.47
N VAL A 22 -5.92 8.35 -5.46
CA VAL A 22 -6.39 7.95 -6.79
C VAL A 22 -7.33 6.76 -6.70
N MET A 23 -7.00 5.80 -5.85
CA MET A 23 -7.80 4.59 -5.71
C MET A 23 -9.18 4.86 -5.09
N HIS A 24 -9.28 5.77 -4.12
CA HIS A 24 -10.57 6.17 -3.55
C HIS A 24 -11.42 6.94 -4.56
N MET A 25 -10.80 7.82 -5.36
CA MET A 25 -11.49 8.57 -6.41
C MET A 25 -12.05 7.65 -7.49
N LEU A 26 -11.28 6.67 -7.97
CA LEU A 26 -11.74 5.72 -8.99
C LEU A 26 -12.94 4.89 -8.52
N ILE A 27 -12.91 4.39 -7.29
CA ILE A 27 -14.05 3.68 -6.69
C ILE A 27 -15.25 4.63 -6.52
N GLY A 28 -15.00 5.88 -6.13
CA GLY A 28 -16.05 6.89 -6.03
C GLY A 28 -16.74 7.19 -7.35
N ILE A 29 -15.96 7.31 -8.44
CA ILE A 29 -16.50 7.47 -9.81
C ILE A 29 -17.35 6.24 -10.18
N LEU A 30 -16.87 5.03 -9.91
CA LEU A 30 -17.64 3.81 -10.15
C LEU A 30 -18.99 3.84 -9.39
N PHE A 31 -19.01 4.27 -8.13
CA PHE A 31 -20.25 4.43 -7.37
C PHE A 31 -21.19 5.47 -7.99
N LEU A 32 -20.68 6.62 -8.43
CA LEU A 32 -21.49 7.62 -9.12
C LEU A 32 -22.12 7.06 -10.41
N LEU A 33 -21.34 6.35 -11.22
CA LEU A 33 -21.84 5.73 -12.46
C LEU A 33 -22.93 4.69 -12.17
N ASN A 34 -22.76 3.86 -11.14
CA ASN A 34 -23.77 2.91 -10.71
C ASN A 34 -25.04 3.61 -10.20
N GLY A 35 -24.91 4.68 -9.41
CA GLY A 35 -26.05 5.49 -8.96
C GLY A 35 -26.85 6.09 -10.13
N ILE A 36 -26.16 6.62 -11.14
CA ILE A 36 -26.79 7.13 -12.37
C ILE A 36 -27.46 6.00 -13.16
N GLY A 37 -26.81 4.83 -13.26
CA GLY A 37 -27.37 3.64 -13.91
C GLY A 37 -28.68 3.20 -13.28
N ILE A 38 -28.74 3.13 -11.95
CA ILE A 38 -29.96 2.77 -11.21
C ILE A 38 -31.05 3.82 -11.42
N TYR A 39 -30.71 5.11 -11.39
CA TYR A 39 -31.66 6.19 -11.63
C TYR A 39 -32.30 6.13 -13.03
N LYS A 40 -31.52 5.73 -14.05
CA LYS A 40 -31.99 5.63 -15.44
C LYS A 40 -32.68 4.30 -15.77
N SER A 41 -32.77 3.36 -14.83
CA SER A 41 -33.38 2.07 -15.11
C SER A 41 -34.90 2.20 -15.29
N PRO A 42 -35.57 1.25 -15.97
CA PRO A 42 -37.02 1.29 -16.17
C PRO A 42 -37.83 1.30 -14.87
N THR A 43 -37.28 0.72 -13.80
CA THR A 43 -37.88 0.66 -12.45
C THR A 43 -36.85 1.11 -11.42
N PRO A 44 -36.64 2.43 -11.27
CA PRO A 44 -35.53 2.96 -10.49
C PRO A 44 -35.74 2.73 -8.98
N ASN A 45 -34.76 2.10 -8.34
CA ASN A 45 -34.67 2.07 -6.89
C ASN A 45 -33.97 3.34 -6.38
N TRP A 46 -34.78 4.36 -6.09
CA TRP A 46 -34.29 5.67 -5.65
C TRP A 46 -33.42 5.62 -4.41
N SER A 47 -33.75 4.77 -3.44
CA SER A 47 -32.95 4.60 -2.22
C SER A 47 -31.53 4.13 -2.56
N MET A 48 -31.41 3.15 -3.46
CA MET A 48 -30.11 2.63 -3.87
C MET A 48 -29.34 3.64 -4.74
N ALA A 49 -30.04 4.36 -5.63
CA ALA A 49 -29.43 5.42 -6.43
C ALA A 49 -28.82 6.52 -5.54
N VAL A 50 -29.59 7.03 -4.57
CA VAL A 50 -29.13 8.05 -3.61
C VAL A 50 -27.96 7.53 -2.77
N PHE A 51 -28.05 6.29 -2.28
CA PHE A 51 -26.98 5.65 -1.52
C PHE A 51 -25.64 5.63 -2.29
N PHE A 52 -25.65 5.15 -3.53
CA PHE A 52 -24.45 5.13 -4.38
C PHE A 52 -23.93 6.53 -4.71
N LEU A 53 -24.82 7.49 -4.94
CA LEU A 53 -24.41 8.88 -5.20
C LEU A 53 -23.71 9.49 -3.98
N ILE A 54 -24.30 9.36 -2.78
CA ILE A 54 -23.71 9.85 -1.53
C ILE A 54 -22.33 9.20 -1.29
N LEU A 55 -22.23 7.88 -1.40
CA LEU A 55 -20.96 7.18 -1.23
C LEU A 55 -19.93 7.52 -2.31
N GLY A 56 -20.36 7.75 -3.55
CA GLY A 56 -19.50 8.17 -4.65
C GLY A 56 -18.89 9.55 -4.38
N PHE A 57 -19.71 10.53 -4.02
CA PHE A 57 -19.23 11.86 -3.65
C PHE A 57 -18.35 11.82 -2.39
N ALA A 58 -18.75 11.08 -1.36
CA ALA A 58 -17.93 10.92 -0.15
C ALA A 58 -16.56 10.30 -0.46
N SER A 59 -16.50 9.29 -1.34
CA SER A 59 -15.26 8.62 -1.75
C SER A 59 -14.33 9.53 -2.56
N ILE A 60 -14.89 10.40 -3.41
CA ILE A 60 -14.10 11.39 -4.16
C ILE A 60 -13.63 12.51 -3.24
N ALA A 61 -14.46 12.94 -2.29
CA ALA A 61 -14.14 13.99 -1.34
C ALA A 61 -13.11 13.54 -0.29
N PHE A 62 -13.10 12.26 0.07
CA PHE A 62 -12.29 11.72 1.16
C PHE A 62 -10.80 12.11 1.11
N PRO A 63 -10.07 11.98 -0.02
CA PRO A 63 -8.65 12.32 -0.07
C PRO A 63 -8.34 13.81 0.20
N PHE A 64 -9.29 14.71 -0.01
CA PHE A 64 -9.13 16.15 0.28
C PHE A 64 -9.28 16.45 1.78
N PHE A 65 -10.06 15.65 2.49
CA PHE A 65 -10.30 15.81 3.93
C PHE A 65 -9.46 14.87 4.79
N MET A 66 -8.85 13.82 4.22
CA MET A 66 -8.16 12.78 4.99
C MET A 66 -7.03 13.32 5.88
N LYS A 67 -6.38 14.41 5.45
CA LYS A 67 -5.30 15.08 6.20
C LYS A 67 -5.78 15.74 7.51
N ARG A 68 -7.09 15.90 7.70
CA ARG A 68 -7.68 16.47 8.93
C ARG A 68 -7.86 15.44 10.04
N PHE A 69 -7.76 14.14 9.74
CA PHE A 69 -7.86 13.09 10.76
C PHE A 69 -6.54 12.93 11.51
N SER A 70 -6.63 12.74 12.82
CA SER A 70 -5.47 12.45 13.68
C SER A 70 -4.82 11.11 13.35
N ASN A 71 -5.60 10.13 12.90
CA ASN A 71 -5.12 8.82 12.46
C ASN A 71 -5.50 8.58 10.99
N ILE A 72 -4.66 9.12 10.10
CA ILE A 72 -4.83 9.03 8.64
C ILE A 72 -4.89 7.55 8.18
N GLN A 73 -4.05 6.69 8.76
CA GLN A 73 -3.99 5.28 8.38
C GLN A 73 -5.29 4.54 8.71
N ALA A 74 -5.81 4.72 9.94
CA ALA A 74 -7.07 4.12 10.34
C ALA A 74 -8.25 4.62 9.49
N ALA A 75 -8.31 5.92 9.20
CA ALA A 75 -9.31 6.50 8.32
C ALA A 75 -9.27 5.91 6.90
N ASN A 76 -8.07 5.69 6.36
CA ASN A 76 -7.85 5.10 5.05
C ASN A 76 -8.34 3.64 5.02
N SER A 77 -7.94 2.84 6.02
CA SER A 77 -8.36 1.44 6.15
C SER A 77 -9.87 1.29 6.34
N LEU A 78 -10.50 2.16 7.16
CA LEU A 78 -11.94 2.16 7.34
C LEU A 78 -12.67 2.49 6.04
N THR A 79 -12.23 3.52 5.32
CA THR A 79 -12.82 3.91 4.03
C THR A 79 -12.70 2.78 3.01
N ARG A 80 -11.55 2.09 2.96
CA ARG A 80 -11.37 0.90 2.12
C ARG A 80 -12.35 -0.21 2.45
N MET A 81 -12.55 -0.48 3.74
CA MET A 81 -13.48 -1.50 4.21
C MET A 81 -14.92 -1.17 3.79
N ILE A 82 -15.35 0.07 3.98
CA ILE A 82 -16.68 0.55 3.53
C ILE A 82 -16.82 0.39 2.02
N GLN A 83 -15.84 0.84 1.24
CA GLN A 83 -15.84 0.72 -0.22
C GLN A 83 -15.90 -0.74 -0.69
N ALA A 84 -15.09 -1.62 -0.11
CA ALA A 84 -15.11 -3.04 -0.45
C ALA A 84 -16.45 -3.69 -0.10
N PHE A 85 -17.00 -3.39 1.08
CA PHE A 85 -18.31 -3.88 1.51
C PHE A 85 -19.42 -3.41 0.56
N THR A 86 -19.46 -2.12 0.21
CA THR A 86 -20.41 -1.56 -0.76
C THR A 86 -20.28 -2.23 -2.13
N CYS A 87 -19.06 -2.53 -2.59
CA CYS A 87 -18.86 -3.27 -3.83
C CYS A 87 -19.45 -4.68 -3.75
N PHE A 88 -19.23 -5.41 -2.65
CA PHE A 88 -19.76 -6.77 -2.50
C PHE A 88 -21.28 -6.81 -2.39
N THR A 89 -21.88 -5.91 -1.61
CA THR A 89 -23.35 -5.85 -1.49
C THR A 89 -23.98 -5.28 -2.76
N GLY A 90 -23.34 -4.31 -3.41
CA GLY A 90 -23.73 -3.79 -4.71
C GLY A 90 -23.70 -4.86 -5.81
N CYS A 91 -22.71 -5.76 -5.80
CA CYS A 91 -22.64 -6.90 -6.70
C CYS A 91 -23.91 -7.76 -6.58
N LEU A 92 -24.31 -8.13 -5.37
CA LEU A 92 -25.53 -8.91 -5.13
C LEU A 92 -26.77 -8.19 -5.66
N TYR A 93 -26.88 -6.89 -5.42
CA TYR A 93 -27.98 -6.07 -5.93
C TYR A 93 -28.08 -6.09 -7.46
N PHE A 94 -26.97 -5.89 -8.17
CA PHE A 94 -27.00 -5.88 -9.65
C PHE A 94 -27.21 -7.28 -10.24
N LEU A 95 -26.75 -8.35 -9.56
CA LEU A 95 -27.05 -9.72 -9.97
C LEU A 95 -28.56 -10.04 -9.84
N GLU A 96 -29.21 -9.60 -8.76
CA GLU A 96 -30.66 -9.74 -8.57
C GLU A 96 -31.46 -9.02 -9.67
N ASN A 97 -30.96 -7.85 -10.12
CA ASN A 97 -31.59 -7.04 -11.17
C ASN A 97 -31.17 -7.44 -12.60
N LYS A 98 -30.55 -8.62 -12.78
CA LYS A 98 -30.14 -9.17 -14.09
C LYS A 98 -29.11 -8.32 -14.86
N GLU A 99 -28.26 -7.60 -14.13
CA GLU A 99 -27.15 -6.81 -14.67
C GLU A 99 -25.78 -7.45 -14.31
N PRO A 100 -25.44 -8.63 -14.88
CA PRO A 100 -24.31 -9.42 -14.42
C PRO A 100 -22.95 -8.79 -14.69
N LEU A 101 -22.83 -7.95 -15.72
CA LEU A 101 -21.57 -7.26 -16.05
C LEU A 101 -21.22 -6.23 -14.97
N ILE A 102 -22.21 -5.47 -14.51
CA ILE A 102 -22.03 -4.51 -13.41
C ILE A 102 -21.74 -5.26 -12.11
N GLY A 103 -22.47 -6.34 -11.85
CA GLY A 103 -22.23 -7.21 -10.70
C GLY A 103 -20.79 -7.74 -10.66
N LEU A 104 -20.30 -8.29 -11.78
CA LEU A 104 -18.93 -8.79 -11.90
C LEU A 104 -17.88 -7.69 -11.72
N LEU A 105 -18.10 -6.51 -12.31
CA LEU A 105 -17.20 -5.36 -12.14
C LEU A 105 -17.09 -4.94 -10.67
N LEU A 106 -18.22 -4.89 -9.96
CA LEU A 106 -18.26 -4.57 -8.54
C LEU A 106 -17.60 -5.67 -7.70
N LEU A 107 -17.79 -6.95 -8.03
CA LEU A 107 -17.12 -8.05 -7.35
C LEU A 107 -15.60 -7.94 -7.47
N LEU A 108 -15.09 -7.74 -8.68
CA LEU A 108 -13.66 -7.58 -8.94
C LEU A 108 -13.09 -6.33 -8.26
N THR A 109 -13.83 -5.22 -8.28
CA THR A 109 -13.43 -3.98 -7.60
C THR A 109 -13.42 -4.13 -6.09
N GLY A 110 -14.41 -4.83 -5.51
CA GLY A 110 -14.47 -5.15 -4.09
C GLY A 110 -13.29 -6.01 -3.65
N ALA A 111 -13.01 -7.08 -4.40
CA ALA A 111 -11.87 -7.97 -4.16
C ALA A 111 -10.53 -7.21 -4.27
N ALA A 112 -10.37 -6.38 -5.30
CA ALA A 112 -9.18 -5.54 -5.46
C ALA A 112 -9.03 -4.55 -4.30
N SER A 113 -10.11 -3.88 -3.88
CA SER A 113 -10.07 -2.92 -2.76
C SER A 113 -9.70 -3.61 -1.44
N ALA A 114 -10.26 -4.80 -1.17
CA ALA A 114 -9.92 -5.60 0.00
C ALA A 114 -8.45 -6.05 -0.02
N TYR A 115 -7.98 -6.57 -1.15
CA TYR A 115 -6.58 -6.94 -1.35
C TYR A 115 -5.63 -5.76 -1.13
N ILE A 116 -5.97 -4.58 -1.67
CA ILE A 116 -5.19 -3.37 -1.50
C ILE A 116 -5.17 -2.93 -0.05
N GLY A 117 -6.31 -2.96 0.65
CA GLY A 117 -6.38 -2.64 2.07
C GLY A 117 -5.51 -3.57 2.91
N TYR A 118 -5.50 -4.87 2.60
CA TYR A 118 -4.60 -5.83 3.23
C TYR A 118 -3.11 -5.54 2.94
N ALA A 119 -2.77 -5.26 1.69
CA ALA A 119 -1.40 -4.92 1.30
C ALA A 119 -0.91 -3.62 1.97
N GLU A 120 -1.77 -2.60 2.08
CA GLU A 120 -1.50 -1.37 2.82
C GLU A 120 -1.23 -1.68 4.29
N TYR A 121 -2.10 -2.46 4.94
CA TYR A 121 -1.91 -2.87 6.33
C TYR A 121 -0.54 -3.53 6.55
N LYS A 122 -0.11 -4.42 5.64
CA LYS A 122 1.20 -5.09 5.69
C LYS A 122 2.37 -4.13 5.48
N ILE A 123 2.29 -3.25 4.49
CA ILE A 123 3.38 -2.29 4.15
C ILE A 123 3.63 -1.30 5.29
N PHE A 124 2.58 -0.89 6.01
CA PHE A 124 2.69 0.05 7.11
C PHE A 124 3.04 -0.59 8.46
N GLN A 125 3.21 -1.92 8.52
CA GLN A 125 3.81 -2.55 9.71
C GLN A 125 5.30 -2.21 9.81
N PRO A 126 5.89 -2.25 11.02
CA PRO A 126 7.33 -2.07 11.19
C PRO A 126 8.13 -3.04 10.31
N ALA A 127 8.99 -2.50 9.47
CA ALA A 127 9.85 -3.26 8.56
C ALA A 127 11.29 -3.26 9.09
N PHE A 128 12.02 -4.36 8.85
CA PHE A 128 13.40 -4.51 9.31
C PHE A 128 14.31 -5.04 8.21
N ALA A 129 15.43 -4.37 7.96
CA ALA A 129 16.54 -4.95 7.21
C ALA A 129 17.34 -5.86 8.14
N ARG A 130 17.46 -7.15 7.79
CA ARG A 130 18.32 -8.10 8.50
C ARG A 130 19.60 -8.28 7.71
N ILE A 131 20.73 -8.05 8.36
CA ILE A 131 22.05 -8.08 7.72
C ILE A 131 22.89 -9.13 8.41
N ASP A 132 23.40 -10.08 7.63
CA ASP A 132 24.16 -11.22 8.13
C ASP A 132 25.27 -11.64 7.15
N MET A 133 25.81 -12.84 7.36
CA MET A 133 26.90 -13.39 6.55
C MET A 133 26.49 -13.71 5.11
N MET A 134 25.20 -13.97 4.85
CA MET A 134 24.70 -14.32 3.52
C MET A 134 24.38 -13.06 2.70
N GLY A 135 23.94 -12.00 3.36
CA GLY A 135 23.59 -10.75 2.69
C GLY A 135 22.68 -9.84 3.49
N ILE A 136 21.87 -9.09 2.76
CA ILE A 136 20.88 -8.16 3.29
C ILE A 136 19.49 -8.67 2.93
N THR A 137 18.71 -9.08 3.93
CA THR A 137 17.34 -9.53 3.76
C THR A 137 16.39 -8.36 4.00
N LEU A 138 15.60 -8.02 2.99
CA LEU A 138 14.59 -6.96 3.04
C LEU A 138 13.18 -7.55 2.96
N PRO A 139 12.21 -6.96 3.67
CA PRO A 139 10.82 -7.32 3.49
C PRO A 139 10.32 -6.82 2.14
N THR A 140 9.53 -7.66 1.49
CA THR A 140 8.64 -7.28 0.39
C THR A 140 7.20 -7.38 0.90
N THR A 141 6.23 -7.05 0.04
CA THR A 141 4.82 -7.07 0.43
C THR A 141 4.32 -8.45 0.90
N PHE A 142 4.88 -9.55 0.36
CA PHE A 142 4.40 -10.92 0.65
C PHE A 142 5.49 -11.94 0.99
N SER A 143 6.76 -11.54 0.90
CA SER A 143 7.90 -12.41 1.18
C SER A 143 9.10 -11.59 1.64
N GLU A 144 10.20 -12.25 1.92
CA GLU A 144 11.48 -11.59 2.17
C GLU A 144 12.41 -11.82 0.98
N ARG A 145 13.20 -10.81 0.63
CA ARG A 145 14.17 -10.88 -0.45
C ARG A 145 15.57 -10.81 0.14
N LEU A 146 16.36 -11.86 -0.07
CA LEU A 146 17.78 -11.87 0.21
C LEU A 146 18.54 -11.22 -0.96
N ILE A 147 19.31 -10.19 -0.65
CA ILE A 147 20.29 -9.58 -1.54
C ILE A 147 21.65 -10.08 -1.09
N GLY A 148 22.25 -11.00 -1.86
CA GLY A 148 23.57 -11.54 -1.55
C GLY A 148 24.67 -10.50 -1.74
N TRP A 149 25.73 -10.59 -0.93
CA TRP A 149 26.89 -9.68 -1.03
C TRP A 149 27.49 -9.64 -2.45
N ASN A 150 27.48 -10.78 -3.14
CA ASN A 150 27.96 -10.90 -4.51
C ASN A 150 27.21 -10.06 -5.56
N GLN A 151 26.02 -9.55 -5.24
CA GLN A 151 25.20 -8.68 -6.12
C GLN A 151 25.52 -7.19 -5.95
N LEU A 152 26.29 -6.84 -4.92
CA LEU A 152 26.53 -5.47 -4.50
C LEU A 152 27.95 -5.04 -4.89
N ASN A 153 28.09 -3.79 -5.29
CA ASN A 153 29.38 -3.11 -5.46
C ASN A 153 29.77 -2.39 -4.18
N ASN A 154 28.79 -1.76 -3.52
CA ASN A 154 29.00 -0.98 -2.33
C ASN A 154 27.74 -1.00 -1.45
N VAL A 155 27.95 -0.91 -0.14
CA VAL A 155 26.90 -0.77 0.86
C VAL A 155 27.40 0.22 1.90
N ILE A 156 26.63 1.26 2.13
CA ILE A 156 26.97 2.29 3.10
C ILE A 156 25.74 2.68 3.91
N LEU A 157 25.91 2.68 5.22
CA LEU A 157 25.00 3.31 6.17
C LEU A 157 25.58 4.67 6.53
N ARG A 158 24.85 5.74 6.19
CA ARG A 158 25.24 7.11 6.53
C ARG A 158 24.01 7.85 7.00
N ASP A 159 24.12 8.49 8.16
CA ASP A 159 23.02 9.17 8.82
C ASP A 159 21.82 8.21 8.99
N ASP A 160 20.68 8.51 8.39
CA ASP A 160 19.44 7.73 8.36
C ASP A 160 19.23 6.97 7.04
N LEU A 161 20.26 6.84 6.21
CA LEU A 161 20.15 6.20 4.89
C LEU A 161 21.08 5.01 4.73
N LEU A 162 20.48 3.84 4.47
CA LEU A 162 21.17 2.65 3.98
C LEU A 162 21.13 2.64 2.45
N THR A 163 22.28 2.82 1.83
CA THR A 163 22.44 2.81 0.37
C THR A 163 23.06 1.50 -0.08
N LEU A 164 22.38 0.81 -0.99
CA LEU A 164 22.82 -0.42 -1.67
C LEU A 164 23.11 -0.10 -3.13
N ASP A 165 24.37 -0.19 -3.52
CA ASP A 165 24.81 -0.03 -4.90
C ASP A 165 25.02 -1.42 -5.52
N PHE A 166 24.32 -1.71 -6.62
CA PHE A 166 24.30 -3.01 -7.26
C PHE A 166 25.26 -3.06 -8.45
N LYS A 167 25.78 -4.27 -8.74
CA LYS A 167 26.63 -4.54 -9.91
C LYS A 167 25.99 -4.21 -11.26
N ASN A 168 24.67 -4.09 -11.31
CA ASN A 168 23.90 -3.72 -12.51
C ASN A 168 23.64 -2.22 -12.63
N ASN A 169 24.41 -1.37 -11.94
CA ASN A 169 24.28 0.08 -11.90
C ASN A 169 22.94 0.60 -11.36
N LYS A 170 22.22 -0.23 -10.59
CA LYS A 170 21.04 0.20 -9.84
C LYS A 170 21.44 0.59 -8.43
N VAL A 171 20.80 1.62 -7.90
CA VAL A 171 20.97 2.06 -6.51
C VAL A 171 19.63 1.94 -5.81
N MET A 172 19.64 1.37 -4.60
CA MET A 172 18.49 1.34 -3.70
C MET A 172 18.86 2.08 -2.42
N GLN A 173 18.02 3.03 -2.03
CA GLN A 173 18.17 3.76 -0.77
C GLN A 173 16.99 3.42 0.13
N LEU A 174 17.31 3.11 1.38
CA LEU A 174 16.35 2.77 2.41
C LEU A 174 16.53 3.73 3.58
N GLU A 175 15.44 4.36 3.99
CA GLU A 175 15.40 5.20 5.18
C GLU A 175 15.37 4.29 6.42
N VAL A 176 16.30 4.54 7.34
CA VAL A 176 16.45 3.87 8.63
C VAL A 176 15.76 4.73 9.68
N LEU A 177 14.82 4.13 10.40
CA LEU A 177 13.95 4.88 11.34
C LEU A 177 14.55 4.99 12.74
N ASP A 178 15.51 4.13 13.07
CA ASP A 178 16.18 4.15 14.37
C ASP A 178 17.48 4.95 14.25
N GLU A 179 17.75 5.83 15.21
CA GLU A 179 19.04 6.54 15.28
C GLU A 179 20.17 5.54 15.54
N THR A 180 20.92 5.19 14.49
CA THR A 180 22.17 4.46 14.66
C THR A 180 23.26 5.42 15.07
N GLY A 181 23.75 5.31 16.30
CA GLY A 181 24.88 6.11 16.78
C GLY A 181 26.12 5.95 15.88
N LEU A 182 26.93 7.00 15.78
CA LEU A 182 28.09 7.08 14.87
C LEU A 182 29.03 5.87 14.97
N VAL A 183 29.33 5.43 16.20
CA VAL A 183 30.19 4.25 16.47
C VAL A 183 29.60 2.97 15.86
N THR A 184 28.28 2.78 15.98
CA THR A 184 27.58 1.62 15.43
C THR A 184 27.57 1.65 13.90
N ALA A 185 27.40 2.83 13.29
CA ALA A 185 27.41 2.98 11.84
C ALA A 185 28.78 2.67 11.24
N GLU A 186 29.87 3.13 11.87
CA GLU A 186 31.24 2.80 11.44
C GLU A 186 31.53 1.30 11.54
N GLU A 187 31.13 0.65 12.63
CA GLU A 187 31.26 -0.81 12.78
C GLU A 187 30.49 -1.59 11.71
N MET A 188 29.27 -1.15 11.38
CA MET A 188 28.45 -1.76 10.35
C MET A 188 29.06 -1.55 8.96
N ASN A 189 29.55 -0.35 8.66
CA ASN A 189 30.24 -0.05 7.41
C ASN A 189 31.53 -0.85 7.24
N ALA A 190 32.30 -1.05 8.32
CA ALA A 190 33.48 -1.91 8.30
C ALA A 190 33.10 -3.36 8.01
N PHE A 191 32.00 -3.85 8.60
CA PHE A 191 31.47 -5.18 8.31
C PHE A 191 31.06 -5.30 6.83
N PHE A 192 30.34 -4.32 6.27
CA PHE A 192 29.92 -4.36 4.86
C PHE A 192 31.11 -4.42 3.91
N LYS A 193 32.13 -3.59 4.13
CA LYS A 193 33.36 -3.58 3.33
C LYS A 193 34.09 -4.92 3.37
N SER A 194 34.03 -5.65 4.50
CA SER A 194 34.64 -6.98 4.62
C SER A 194 33.93 -8.08 3.80
N ARG A 195 32.74 -7.79 3.25
CA ARG A 195 31.87 -8.76 2.58
C ARG A 195 31.71 -8.53 1.07
N LEU A 196 32.03 -7.33 0.59
CA LEU A 196 31.99 -6.93 -0.81
C LEU A 196 33.23 -7.42 -1.55
#